data_AF-A0A0K2RD37-F1
#
_entry.id   AF-A0A0K2RD37-F1
#
_cell.length_a   1.000
_cell.length_b   1.000
_cell.length_c   1.000
_cell.angle_alpha   90.00
_cell.angle_beta   90.00
_cell.angle_gamma   90.00
#
_symmetry.space_group_name_H-M   'P 1'
#
loop_
_entity.id
_entity.type
_entity.pdbx_description
1 polymer ?
#
loop_
_entity_poly.entity_id
_entity_poly.type
_entity_poly.pdbx_seq_one_letter_code
_entity_poly.pdbx_strand_id
1 'polypeptide(L)'
;MVSSTAVAAPTAGAATYAAAKAAAETWTLAVADGFRRDQSGNKDEPTEQHSAAVVFVVKSLLDAAMRREHPERKFPGYTDVEDLAAAAVGLFDKPAAELNGQRSSWPNRLKA
;
A
#
# COMPACT_ATOMS: atom_id res chain seq x y z
N MET A 1 4.20 0.95 3.45
CA MET A 1 5.09 0.25 2.48
C MET A 1 4.48 0.26 1.08
N VAL A 2 5.29 0.11 0.02
CA VAL A 2 4.80 -0.05 -1.36
C VAL A 2 4.94 -1.50 -1.83
N SER A 3 3.81 -2.15 -2.09
CA SER A 3 3.66 -3.55 -2.49
C SER A 3 3.36 -3.71 -3.97
N SER A 4 3.12 -4.94 -4.39
CA SER A 4 2.77 -5.29 -5.76
C SER A 4 1.47 -6.07 -5.86
N THR A 5 0.72 -5.86 -6.94
CA THR A 5 -0.40 -6.73 -7.32
C THR A 5 0.01 -8.19 -7.50
N ALA A 6 1.30 -8.47 -7.76
CA ALA A 6 1.85 -9.82 -7.88
C ALA A 6 1.67 -10.66 -6.60
N VAL A 7 1.50 -10.03 -5.43
CA VAL A 7 1.21 -10.75 -4.17
C VAL A 7 -0.13 -11.48 -4.25
N ALA A 8 -1.14 -10.89 -4.89
CA ALA A 8 -2.48 -11.47 -4.98
C ALA A 8 -2.62 -12.52 -6.09
N ALA A 9 -1.80 -12.44 -7.14
CA ALA A 9 -1.81 -13.36 -8.28
C ALA A 9 -0.38 -13.64 -8.75
N PRO A 10 0.40 -14.44 -8.01
CA PRO A 10 1.79 -14.72 -8.34
C PRO A 10 1.91 -15.58 -9.60
N THR A 11 2.98 -15.38 -10.37
CA THR A 11 3.37 -16.22 -11.50
C THR A 11 4.72 -16.86 -11.22
N ALA A 12 5.04 -17.98 -11.90
CA ALA A 12 6.32 -18.66 -11.72
C ALA A 12 7.53 -17.72 -11.94
N GLY A 13 7.47 -16.87 -12.99
CA GLY A 13 8.53 -15.91 -13.30
C GLY A 13 8.68 -14.76 -12.28
N ALA A 14 7.67 -14.54 -11.44
CA ALA A 14 7.68 -13.49 -10.42
C ALA A 14 7.72 -14.03 -8.99
N ALA A 15 7.90 -15.35 -8.79
CA ALA A 15 7.71 -16.00 -7.50
C ALA A 15 8.57 -15.40 -6.38
N THR A 16 9.88 -15.21 -6.60
CA THR A 16 10.79 -14.61 -5.61
C THR A 16 10.39 -13.17 -5.26
N TYR A 17 10.02 -12.37 -6.27
CA TYR A 17 9.59 -10.99 -6.07
C TYR A 17 8.27 -10.91 -5.29
N ALA A 18 7.28 -11.73 -5.67
CA ALA A 18 6.00 -11.80 -5.00
C ALA A 18 6.14 -12.28 -3.56
N ALA A 19 6.99 -13.29 -3.29
CA ALA A 19 7.27 -13.77 -1.95
C ALA A 19 7.92 -12.68 -1.08
N ALA A 20 8.90 -11.94 -1.60
CA ALA A 20 9.52 -10.84 -0.88
C ALA A 20 8.50 -9.72 -0.54
N LYS A 21 7.63 -9.37 -1.48
CA LYS A 21 6.55 -8.40 -1.24
C LYS A 21 5.53 -8.92 -0.23
N ALA A 22 5.15 -10.19 -0.31
CA ALA A 22 4.24 -10.81 0.65
C ALA A 22 4.82 -10.80 2.07
N ALA A 23 6.10 -11.13 2.23
CA ALA A 23 6.78 -11.06 3.52
C ALA A 23 6.78 -9.63 4.10
N ALA A 24 7.02 -8.63 3.26
CA ALA A 24 6.96 -7.22 3.67
C ALA A 24 5.53 -6.77 4.05
N GLU A 25 4.49 -7.23 3.33
CA GLU A 25 3.09 -6.99 3.70
C GLU A 25 2.78 -7.60 5.07
N THR A 26 3.17 -8.86 5.29
CA THR A 26 2.98 -9.56 6.58
C THR A 26 3.64 -8.79 7.72
N TRP A 27 4.90 -8.35 7.54
CA TRP A 27 5.58 -7.54 8.55
C TRP A 27 4.85 -6.23 8.84
N THR A 28 4.38 -5.52 7.80
CA THR A 28 3.65 -4.26 7.97
C THR A 28 2.34 -4.46 8.74
N LEU A 29 1.61 -5.53 8.46
CA LEU A 29 0.37 -5.88 9.16
C LEU A 29 0.63 -6.28 10.62
N ALA A 30 1.76 -6.95 10.90
CA ALA A 30 2.18 -7.23 12.28
C ALA A 30 2.51 -5.94 13.06
N VAL A 31 3.15 -4.95 12.40
CA VAL A 31 3.37 -3.62 13.01
C VAL A 31 2.04 -2.91 13.28
N ALA A 32 1.07 -2.98 12.36
CA ALA A 32 -0.27 -2.44 12.57
C ALA A 32 -0.96 -3.07 13.79
N ASP A 33 -0.83 -4.39 13.95
CA ASP A 33 -1.32 -5.14 15.11
C ASP A 33 -0.68 -4.64 16.42
N GLY A 34 0.64 -4.45 16.42
CA GLY A 34 1.38 -3.88 17.55
C GLY A 34 0.86 -2.49 17.94
N PHE A 35 0.76 -1.57 16.98
CA PHE A 35 0.20 -0.24 17.24
C PHE A 35 -1.21 -0.29 17.81
N ARG A 36 -2.05 -1.22 17.37
CA ARG A 36 -3.40 -1.37 17.91
C ARG A 36 -3.36 -1.83 19.37
N ARG A 37 -2.54 -2.84 19.69
CA ARG A 37 -2.44 -3.39 21.05
C ARG A 37 -1.90 -2.39 22.06
N ASP A 38 -0.91 -1.60 21.65
CA ASP A 38 -0.24 -0.65 22.54
C ASP A 38 -1.06 0.64 22.73
N GLN A 39 -2.07 0.90 21.88
CA GLN A 39 -2.86 2.13 21.88
C GLN A 39 -4.36 1.83 22.08
N SER A 40 -5.17 1.93 21.02
CA SER A 40 -6.64 1.86 21.09
C SER A 40 -7.20 0.52 21.56
N GLY A 41 -6.44 -0.56 21.41
CA GLY A 41 -6.80 -1.91 21.85
C GLY A 41 -6.21 -2.32 23.19
N ASN A 42 -5.49 -1.42 23.88
CA ASN A 42 -5.00 -1.68 25.23
C ASN A 42 -6.19 -1.78 26.20
N LYS A 43 -6.21 -2.83 27.03
CA LYS A 43 -7.34 -3.10 27.95
C LYS A 43 -7.27 -2.32 29.25
N ASP A 44 -6.06 -2.00 29.69
CA ASP A 44 -5.81 -1.38 30.99
C ASP A 44 -5.74 0.15 30.84
N GLU A 45 -5.10 0.63 29.77
CA GLU A 45 -4.90 2.05 29.49
C GLU A 45 -5.10 2.35 27.99
N PRO A 46 -6.35 2.38 27.50
CA PRO A 46 -6.62 2.68 26.10
C PRO A 46 -6.31 4.14 25.78
N THR A 47 -5.50 4.35 24.73
CA THR A 47 -5.25 5.68 24.15
C THR A 47 -5.84 5.79 22.75
N GLU A 48 -6.02 7.01 22.25
CA GLU A 48 -6.39 7.21 20.85
C GLU A 48 -5.34 6.55 19.91
N GLN A 49 -5.80 5.93 18.83
CA GLN A 49 -4.91 5.42 17.80
C GLN A 49 -4.27 6.61 17.07
N HIS A 50 -2.97 6.80 17.28
CA HIS A 50 -2.20 7.87 16.65
C HIS A 50 -1.08 7.35 15.74
N SER A 51 -0.84 6.03 15.73
CA SER A 51 0.09 5.37 14.81
C SER A 51 -0.63 4.44 13.84
N ALA A 52 -0.21 4.43 12.58
CA ALA A 52 -0.75 3.55 11.54
C ALA A 52 0.37 2.94 10.70
N ALA A 53 0.21 1.66 10.33
CA ALA A 53 1.01 1.01 9.31
C ALA A 53 0.12 0.65 8.10
N VAL A 54 0.53 1.08 6.90
CA VAL A 54 -0.27 0.99 5.67
C VAL A 54 0.48 0.31 4.53
N VAL A 55 -0.27 -0.32 3.62
CA VAL A 55 0.23 -0.97 2.41
C VAL A 55 -0.38 -0.32 1.18
N PHE A 56 0.46 0.28 0.33
CA PHE A 56 0.09 0.76 -1.00
C PHE A 56 0.46 -0.27 -2.05
N VAL A 57 -0.52 -0.82 -2.77
CA VAL A 57 -0.31 -1.89 -3.75
C VAL A 57 -0.34 -1.30 -5.15
N VAL A 58 0.78 -1.44 -5.87
CA VAL A 58 0.90 -0.93 -7.25
C VAL A 58 1.17 -2.06 -8.24
N LYS A 59 0.64 -1.95 -9.46
CA LYS A 59 0.98 -2.88 -10.54
C LYS A 59 2.29 -2.44 -11.21
N SER A 60 2.36 -1.17 -11.58
CA SER A 60 3.49 -0.53 -12.24
C SER A 60 3.41 0.98 -11.99
N LEU A 61 4.54 1.67 -12.00
CA LEU A 61 4.59 3.13 -11.83
C LEU A 61 4.80 3.82 -13.17
N LEU A 62 4.19 4.98 -13.33
CA LEU A 62 4.32 5.84 -14.49
C LEU A 62 4.83 7.21 -14.06
N ASP A 63 5.95 7.64 -14.60
CA ASP A 63 6.48 8.99 -14.40
C ASP A 63 6.35 9.85 -15.67
N ALA A 64 6.71 11.13 -15.54
CA ALA A 64 6.65 12.09 -16.64
C ALA A 64 7.67 11.80 -17.77
N ALA A 65 8.78 11.13 -17.49
CA ALA A 65 9.77 10.77 -18.51
C ALA A 65 9.22 9.67 -19.42
N MET A 66 8.66 8.60 -18.83
CA MET A 66 8.03 7.51 -19.56
C MET A 66 6.91 7.96 -20.50
N ARG A 67 6.11 8.95 -20.09
CA ARG A 67 5.06 9.53 -20.96
C ARG A 67 5.65 10.30 -22.15
N ARG A 68 6.72 11.04 -21.92
CA ARG A 68 7.39 11.82 -22.98
C ARG A 68 8.07 10.91 -24.00
N GLU A 69 8.64 9.80 -23.53
CA GLU A 69 9.32 8.81 -24.39
C GLU A 69 8.35 7.94 -25.21
N HIS A 70 7.13 7.70 -24.68
CA HIS A 70 6.12 6.87 -25.33
C HIS A 70 4.73 7.53 -25.31
N PRO A 71 4.54 8.67 -26.01
CA PRO A 71 3.32 9.46 -25.94
C PRO A 71 2.08 8.73 -26.47
N GLU A 72 2.25 7.74 -27.35
CA GLU A 72 1.20 6.92 -27.93
C GLU A 72 0.74 5.77 -27.02
N ARG A 73 1.53 5.42 -26.00
CA ARG A 73 1.26 4.26 -25.13
C ARG A 73 0.25 4.63 -24.04
N LYS A 74 -0.73 3.74 -23.82
CA LYS A 74 -1.85 3.97 -22.88
C LYS A 74 -1.61 3.51 -21.42
N PHE A 75 -0.46 2.91 -21.12
CA PHE A 75 -0.04 2.45 -19.78
C PHE A 75 -1.14 1.84 -18.87
N PRO A 76 -1.87 0.79 -19.32
CA PRO A 76 -3.04 0.30 -18.60
C PRO A 76 -2.69 -0.27 -17.21
N GLY A 77 -3.30 0.34 -16.19
CA GLY A 77 -3.14 -0.03 -14.79
C GLY A 77 -1.82 0.43 -14.17
N TYR A 78 -1.10 1.36 -14.80
CA TYR A 78 0.02 2.03 -14.15
C TYR A 78 -0.53 3.10 -13.21
N THR A 79 0.12 3.27 -12.07
CA THR A 79 -0.16 4.35 -11.11
C THR A 79 0.80 5.49 -11.39
N ASP A 80 0.29 6.73 -11.50
CA ASP A 80 1.17 7.90 -11.56
C ASP A 80 1.98 7.98 -10.26
N VAL A 81 3.27 8.26 -10.36
CA VAL A 81 4.12 8.51 -9.19
C VAL A 81 3.61 9.71 -8.39
N GLU A 82 3.03 10.71 -9.04
CA GLU A 82 2.41 11.87 -8.40
C GLU A 82 1.15 11.47 -7.62
N ASP A 83 0.34 10.54 -8.14
CA ASP A 83 -0.83 10.02 -7.43
C ASP A 83 -0.42 9.24 -6.18
N LEU A 84 0.64 8.42 -6.28
CA LEU A 84 1.18 7.70 -5.14
C LEU A 84 1.76 8.65 -4.09
N ALA A 85 2.47 9.70 -4.52
CA ALA A 85 3.02 10.72 -3.64
C ALA A 85 1.90 11.48 -2.92
N ALA A 86 0.88 11.92 -3.65
CA ALA A 86 -0.29 12.59 -3.08
C ALA A 86 -1.01 11.68 -2.07
N ALA A 87 -1.15 10.39 -2.36
CA ALA A 87 -1.75 9.44 -1.43
C ALA A 87 -0.90 9.23 -0.17
N ALA A 88 0.42 9.22 -0.29
CA ALA A 88 1.33 9.10 0.85
C ALA A 88 1.29 10.35 1.74
N VAL A 89 1.25 11.54 1.15
CA VAL A 89 1.09 12.81 1.88
C VAL A 89 -0.28 12.87 2.56
N GLY A 90 -1.35 12.48 1.86
CA GLY A 90 -2.71 12.50 2.39
C GLY A 90 -2.97 11.51 3.54
N LEU A 91 -2.01 10.63 3.88
CA LEU A 91 -2.08 9.85 5.12
C LEU A 91 -2.07 10.75 6.36
N PHE A 92 -1.34 11.86 6.32
CA PHE A 92 -1.19 12.77 7.46
C PHE A 92 -2.44 13.61 7.73
N ASP A 93 -3.37 13.64 6.78
CA ASP A 93 -4.65 14.36 6.90
C ASP A 93 -5.79 13.49 7.45
N LYS A 94 -5.52 12.21 7.77
CA LYS A 94 -6.53 11.24 8.19
C LYS A 94 -6.24 10.66 9.57
N PRO A 95 -7.27 10.33 10.36
CA PRO A 95 -7.08 9.66 11.64
C PRO A 95 -6.36 8.32 11.47
N ALA A 96 -5.34 8.07 12.30
CA ALA A 96 -4.58 6.83 12.23
C ALA A 96 -5.46 5.58 12.51
N ALA A 97 -6.53 5.75 13.30
CA ALA A 97 -7.56 4.75 13.53
C ALA A 97 -8.21 4.23 12.23
N GLU A 98 -8.43 5.11 11.24
CA GLU A 98 -9.02 4.75 9.96
C GLU A 98 -8.00 4.07 9.04
N LEU A 99 -6.72 4.41 9.19
CA LEU A 99 -5.64 3.98 8.30
C LEU A 99 -4.97 2.67 8.72
N ASN A 100 -4.87 2.40 10.01
CA ASN A 100 -3.99 1.34 10.51
C ASN A 100 -4.38 -0.04 9.95
N GLY A 101 -3.42 -0.73 9.33
CA GLY A 101 -3.61 -2.04 8.71
C GLY A 101 -4.23 -2.00 7.31
N GLN A 102 -4.50 -0.83 6.74
CA GLN A 102 -5.09 -0.74 5.40
C GLN A 102 -4.15 -1.26 4.31
N ARG A 103 -4.78 -1.93 3.33
CA ARG A 103 -4.15 -2.40 2.09
C ARG A 103 -4.90 -1.85 0.88
N SER A 104 -4.36 -0.80 0.27
CA SER A 104 -5.04 0.00 -0.76
C SER A 104 -4.37 -0.16 -2.13
N SER A 105 -5.15 -0.19 -3.23
CA SER A 105 -4.64 -0.36 -4.60
C SER A 105 -5.30 0.59 -5.60
N TRP A 106 -4.59 0.92 -6.68
CA TRP A 106 -5.08 1.76 -7.79
C TRP A 106 -5.11 1.03 -9.13
N PRO A 107 -6.08 1.32 -10.02
CA PRO A 107 -7.44 1.79 -9.68
C PRO A 107 -8.10 0.75 -8.77
N ASN A 108 -9.01 1.17 -7.88
CA ASN A 108 -9.60 0.32 -6.84
C ASN A 108 -10.37 -0.87 -7.47
N ARG A 109 -9.66 -1.95 -7.79
CA ARG A 109 -10.19 -3.18 -8.42
C ARG A 109 -10.64 -4.18 -7.36
N LEU A 110 -11.15 -3.67 -6.24
CA LEU A 110 -11.88 -4.46 -5.25
C LEU A 110 -13.30 -4.70 -5.76
N LYS A 111 -13.42 -5.64 -6.70
CA LYS A 111 -14.62 -6.43 -7.02
C LYS A 111 -14.21 -7.46 -8.07
N ALA A 112 -13.83 -8.64 -7.60
CA ALA A 112 -14.04 -9.90 -8.31
C ALA A 112 -15.19 -10.61 -7.59
#